data_AF-A0A8B3CL30-F1
#
_entry.id   AF-A0A8B3CL30-F1
#
_cell.length_a   1.000
_cell.length_b   1.000
_cell.length_c   1.000
_cell.angle_alpha   90.00
_cell.angle_beta   90.00
_cell.angle_gamma   90.00
#
_symmetry.space_group_name_H-M   'P 1'
#
loop_
_entity.id
_entity.type
_entity.pdbx_description
1 polymer ?
#
loop_
_entity_poly.entity_id
_entity_poly.type
_entity_poly.pdbx_seq_one_letter_code
_entity_poly.pdbx_strand_id
1 'polypeptide(L)'
;MPKQESEKEKGLVSESTEPLQIRNKNDLIEDCIRIAKMKKPIAEIAKLVKPLGIPYYTVYHVFIGKSNRKEILDLFTELGISHNRKPIRAQHYRQRNDK
;
A
#
# COMPACT_ATOMS: atom_id res chain seq x y z
N MET A 1 -19.59 -52.13 14.16
CA MET A 1 -19.74 -51.56 12.80
C MET A 1 -19.55 -50.05 12.90
N PRO A 2 -18.41 -49.52 12.41
CA PRO A 2 -18.02 -48.12 12.50
C PRO A 2 -18.48 -47.32 11.26
N LYS A 3 -18.52 -45.98 11.37
CA LYS A 3 -18.43 -44.91 10.34
C LYS A 3 -18.97 -43.62 10.99
N GLN A 4 -18.41 -42.43 10.85
CA GLN A 4 -17.27 -41.91 10.09
C GLN A 4 -17.02 -40.49 10.63
N GLU A 5 -15.74 -40.09 10.68
CA GLU A 5 -15.30 -38.71 10.88
C GLU A 5 -15.93 -37.76 9.86
N SER A 6 -16.18 -36.51 10.26
CA SER A 6 -15.87 -35.39 9.38
C SER A 6 -15.58 -34.18 10.24
N GLU A 7 -14.28 -33.94 10.41
CA GLU A 7 -13.71 -32.63 10.64
C GLU A 7 -14.37 -31.64 9.67
N LYS A 8 -14.89 -30.52 10.18
CA LYS A 8 -15.17 -29.35 9.37
C LYS A 8 -14.38 -28.18 9.94
N GLU A 9 -13.21 -28.07 9.34
CA GLU A 9 -12.59 -26.84 8.88
C GLU A 9 -12.71 -25.61 9.78
N LYS A 10 -11.57 -25.37 10.41
CA LYS A 10 -11.03 -24.08 10.81
C LYS A 10 -11.32 -23.00 9.75
N GLY A 11 -12.42 -22.28 9.94
CA GLY A 11 -12.63 -20.96 9.37
C GLY A 11 -12.25 -19.87 10.36
N LEU A 12 -11.03 -19.91 10.90
CA LEU A 12 -10.49 -18.73 11.61
C LEU A 12 -9.95 -17.78 10.55
N VAL A 13 -10.87 -17.14 9.82
CA VAL A 13 -10.55 -15.89 9.14
C VAL A 13 -10.34 -14.89 10.26
N SER A 14 -9.09 -14.83 10.74
CA SER A 14 -8.60 -13.66 11.44
C SER A 14 -8.62 -12.54 10.40
N GLU A 15 -9.77 -11.90 10.22
CA GLU A 15 -9.82 -10.49 9.86
C GLU A 15 -9.07 -9.79 11.00
N SER A 16 -7.74 -9.73 10.85
CA SER A 16 -6.93 -8.78 11.57
C SER A 16 -7.36 -7.43 11.03
N THR A 17 -8.45 -6.92 11.58
CA THR A 17 -8.84 -5.51 11.52
C THR A 17 -7.84 -4.73 12.36
N GLU A 18 -6.55 -4.88 12.05
CA GLU A 18 -5.58 -3.88 12.46
C GLU A 18 -6.04 -2.61 11.75
N PRO A 19 -6.33 -1.53 12.50
CA PRO A 19 -6.49 -0.25 11.85
C PRO A 19 -5.25 -0.06 11.00
N LEU A 20 -5.40 0.13 9.68
CA LEU A 20 -4.32 0.48 8.76
C LEU A 20 -3.60 1.68 9.39
N GLN A 21 -2.59 1.40 10.20
CA GLN A 21 -1.88 2.42 10.94
C GLN A 21 -1.28 3.27 9.87
N ILE A 22 -1.70 4.53 9.82
CA ILE A 22 -1.15 5.49 8.87
C ILE A 22 0.33 5.60 9.25
N ARG A 23 1.17 4.80 8.60
CA ARG A 23 2.62 4.86 8.77
C ARG A 23 3.08 6.28 8.59
N ASN A 24 3.81 6.75 9.58
CA ASN A 24 4.37 8.09 9.53
C ASN A 24 5.49 8.12 8.48
N LYS A 25 5.77 9.33 8.00
CA LYS A 25 6.85 9.58 7.03
C LYS A 25 8.18 8.95 7.48
N ASN A 26 8.50 9.05 8.77
CA ASN A 26 9.76 8.55 9.30
C ASN A 26 9.83 7.03 9.24
N ASP A 27 8.76 6.32 9.59
CA ASP A 27 8.69 4.86 9.52
C ASP A 27 8.91 4.36 8.09
N LEU A 28 8.32 5.04 7.10
CA LEU A 28 8.53 4.72 5.67
C LEU A 28 9.97 4.98 5.23
N ILE A 29 10.59 6.05 5.71
CA ILE A 29 11.99 6.37 5.42
C ILE A 29 12.91 5.31 6.04
N GLU A 30 12.68 4.93 7.29
CA GLU A 30 13.43 3.90 7.99
C GLU A 30 13.31 2.55 7.28
N ASP A 31 12.12 2.17 6.83
CA ASP A 31 11.93 0.95 6.05
C ASP A 31 12.67 1.00 4.71
N CYS A 32 12.66 2.13 4.02
CA CYS A 32 13.45 2.28 2.80
C CYS A 32 14.96 2.12 3.07
N ILE A 33 15.45 2.64 4.19
CA ILE A 33 16.86 2.53 4.58
C ILE A 33 17.18 1.08 4.99
N ARG A 34 16.30 0.44 5.76
CA ARG A 34 16.53 -0.89 6.35
C ARG A 34 16.34 -2.01 5.33
N ILE A 35 15.24 -1.98 4.57
CA ILE A 35 14.84 -3.06 3.65
C ILE A 35 15.53 -2.85 2.30
N ALA A 36 15.37 -1.66 1.71
CA ALA A 36 15.91 -1.36 0.39
C ALA A 36 17.36 -0.81 0.41
N LYS A 37 17.99 -0.68 1.59
CA LYS A 37 19.38 -0.21 1.76
C LYS A 37 19.65 1.15 1.11
N MET A 38 18.62 2.00 1.01
CA MET A 38 18.73 3.34 0.42
C MET A 38 19.39 4.32 1.39
N LYS A 39 20.23 5.23 0.89
CA LYS A 39 20.83 6.30 1.71
C LYS A 39 19.93 7.54 1.76
N LYS A 40 19.25 7.85 0.66
CA LYS A 40 18.35 8.99 0.52
C LYS A 40 17.04 8.54 -0.13
N PRO A 41 16.13 7.89 0.62
CA PRO A 41 14.94 7.22 0.09
C PRO A 41 14.13 8.04 -0.92
N ILE A 42 13.73 9.26 -0.54
CA ILE A 42 12.89 10.12 -1.37
C ILE A 42 13.60 10.49 -2.68
N ALA A 43 14.89 10.79 -2.63
CA ALA A 43 15.67 11.16 -3.81
C ALA A 43 15.95 9.97 -4.72
N GLU A 44 16.19 8.79 -4.15
CA GLU A 44 16.43 7.56 -4.90
C GLU A 44 15.15 7.10 -5.60
N ILE A 45 14.02 7.08 -4.89
CA ILE A 45 12.72 6.78 -5.48
C ILE A 45 12.36 7.80 -6.56
N ALA A 46 12.59 9.09 -6.31
CA ALA A 46 12.37 10.13 -7.33
C ALA A 46 13.21 9.90 -8.59
N LYS A 47 14.41 9.34 -8.49
CA LYS A 47 15.19 8.95 -9.68
C LYS A 47 14.56 7.77 -10.41
N LEU A 48 14.08 6.76 -9.68
CA LEU A 48 13.44 5.57 -10.25
C LEU A 48 12.14 5.92 -11.00
N VAL A 49 11.34 6.84 -10.47
CA VAL A 49 10.06 7.24 -11.08
C VAL A 49 10.17 8.42 -12.06
N LYS A 50 11.36 9.03 -12.20
CA LYS A 50 11.59 10.14 -13.13
C LYS A 50 11.25 9.79 -14.59
N PRO A 51 11.60 8.60 -15.13
CA PRO A 51 11.21 8.21 -16.49
C PRO A 51 9.69 8.12 -16.70
N LEU A 52 8.92 7.95 -15.63
CA LEU A 52 7.45 7.92 -15.66
C LEU A 52 6.83 9.33 -15.63
N GLY A 53 7.65 10.40 -15.66
CA GLY A 53 7.20 11.78 -15.57
C GLY A 53 6.73 12.18 -14.16
N ILE A 54 7.04 11.39 -13.13
CA ILE A 54 6.59 11.66 -11.77
C ILE A 54 7.57 12.63 -11.09
N PRO A 55 7.11 13.80 -10.62
CA PRO A 55 7.99 14.80 -10.02
C PRO A 55 8.31 14.49 -8.56
N TYR A 56 9.43 15.02 -8.08
CA TYR A 56 9.93 14.81 -6.71
C TYR A 56 8.87 15.11 -5.63
N TYR A 57 8.10 16.20 -5.78
CA TYR A 57 7.09 16.57 -4.80
C TYR A 57 5.97 15.53 -4.68
N THR A 58 5.69 14.76 -5.75
CA THR A 58 4.69 13.68 -5.72
C THR A 58 5.20 12.51 -4.89
N VAL A 59 6.47 12.15 -5.02
CA VAL A 59 7.12 11.17 -4.14
C VAL A 59 7.05 11.64 -2.69
N TYR A 60 7.43 12.88 -2.42
CA TYR A 60 7.33 13.47 -1.08
C TYR A 60 5.91 13.38 -0.51
N HIS A 61 4.89 13.71 -1.31
CA HIS A 61 3.49 13.63 -0.91
C HIS A 61 3.02 12.21 -0.61
N VAL A 62 3.55 11.20 -1.29
CA VAL A 62 3.29 9.80 -0.95
C VAL A 62 3.89 9.46 0.41
N PHE A 63 5.14 9.86 0.68
CA PHE A 63 5.80 9.64 1.97
C PHE A 63 5.08 10.30 3.15
N ILE A 64 4.42 11.45 2.96
CA ILE A 64 3.63 12.11 4.01
C ILE A 64 2.14 11.74 3.98
N GLY A 65 1.75 10.70 3.22
CA GLY A 65 0.37 10.22 3.15
C GLY A 65 -0.64 11.17 2.49
N LYS A 66 -0.17 12.19 1.76
CA LYS A 66 -1.01 13.16 1.02
C LYS A 66 -1.34 12.71 -0.40
N SER A 67 -0.64 11.72 -0.94
CA SER A 67 -0.86 11.18 -2.29
C SER A 67 -0.88 9.65 -2.27
N ASN A 68 -1.65 9.05 -3.18
CA ASN A 68 -1.72 7.59 -3.39
C ASN A 68 -1.32 7.23 -4.82
N ARG A 69 -0.28 7.88 -5.34
CA ARG A 69 0.19 7.67 -6.71
C ARG A 69 0.62 6.20 -6.87
N LYS A 70 -0.11 5.44 -7.69
CA LYS A 70 -0.03 3.98 -7.78
C LYS A 70 1.40 3.50 -8.03
N GLU A 71 2.10 4.14 -8.96
CA GLU A 71 3.44 3.75 -9.40
C GLU A 71 4.48 3.81 -8.26
N ILE A 72 4.33 4.75 -7.32
CA ILE A 72 5.21 4.85 -6.15
C ILE A 72 4.84 3.80 -5.10
N LEU A 73 3.53 3.53 -4.92
CA LEU A 73 3.04 2.50 -4.00
C LEU A 73 3.37 1.08 -4.49
N ASP A 74 3.28 0.84 -5.80
CA ASP A 74 3.71 -0.41 -6.43
C ASP A 74 5.22 -0.61 -6.20
N LEU A 75 6.04 0.44 -6.36
CA LEU A 75 7.47 0.40 -6.04
C LEU A 75 7.71 0.05 -4.55
N PHE A 76 6.95 0.63 -3.63
CA PHE A 76 7.03 0.23 -2.23
C PHE A 76 6.67 -1.24 -2.02
N THR A 77 5.64 -1.74 -2.70
CA THR A 77 5.26 -3.16 -2.67
C THR A 77 6.40 -4.05 -3.16
N GLU A 78 7.01 -3.70 -4.29
CA GLU A 78 8.13 -4.43 -4.90
C GLU A 78 9.36 -4.44 -3.99
N LEU A 79 9.60 -3.34 -3.27
CA LEU A 79 10.68 -3.21 -2.29
C LEU A 79 10.34 -3.89 -0.94
N GLY A 80 9.16 -4.49 -0.78
CA GLY A 80 8.70 -5.10 0.48
C GLY A 80 8.36 -4.10 1.58
N ILE A 81 8.12 -2.83 1.21
CA ILE A 81 7.82 -1.73 2.12
C ILE A 81 6.31 -1.61 2.26
N SER A 82 5.84 -1.81 3.49
CA SER A 82 4.43 -1.62 3.84
C SER A 82 4.04 -0.15 3.70
N HIS A 83 2.96 0.13 2.98
CA HIS A 83 2.50 1.48 2.72
C HIS A 83 0.98 1.55 2.74
N ASN A 84 0.46 2.72 3.07
CA ASN A 84 -0.98 2.94 3.12
C ASN A 84 -1.47 3.26 1.72
N ARG A 85 -2.12 2.31 1.07
CA ARG A 85 -2.97 2.62 -0.08
C ARG A 85 -4.33 3.00 0.48
N LYS A 86 -4.78 4.25 0.28
CA LYS A 86 -6.22 4.51 0.48
C LYS A 86 -6.97 3.54 -0.44
N PRO A 87 -8.01 2.84 0.05
CA PRO A 87 -8.84 2.02 -0.82
C PRO A 87 -9.24 2.91 -2.00
N ILE A 88 -9.11 2.36 -3.23
CA ILE A 88 -9.66 3.02 -4.41
C ILE A 88 -11.07 3.37 -4.01
N ARG A 89 -11.38 4.66 -3.84
CA ARG A 89 -12.76 5.09 -3.60
C ARG A 89 -13.52 4.42 -4.73
N ALA A 90 -14.33 3.41 -4.41
CA ALA A 90 -15.25 2.85 -5.37
C ALA A 90 -15.93 4.07 -5.95
N GLN A 91 -15.67 4.35 -7.24
CA GLN A 91 -16.38 5.42 -7.89
C GLN A 91 -17.82 5.05 -7.67
N HIS A 92 -18.52 5.83 -6.83
CA HIS A 92 -19.96 5.84 -6.89
C HIS A 92 -20.24 6.30 -8.30
N TYR A 93 -20.39 5.33 -9.21
CA TYR A 93 -21.08 5.51 -10.47
C TYR A 93 -22.43 6.06 -10.01
N ARG A 94 -22.55 7.38 -10.01
CA ARG A 94 -23.85 8.02 -10.02
C ARG A 94 -24.46 7.49 -11.30
N GLN A 95 -25.29 6.44 -11.18
CA GLN A 95 -26.33 6.17 -12.15
C GLN A 95 -27.09 7.49 -12.23
N ARG A 96 -26.79 8.28 -13.27
CA ARG A 96 -27.70 9.33 -13.69
C ARG A 96 -28.91 8.55 -14.15
N ASN A 97 -29.92 8.49 -13.29
CA ASN A 97 -31.26 8.19 -13.74
C ASN A 97 -31.65 9.37 -14.63
N ASP A 98 -31.36 9.24 -15.93
CA ASP A 98 -32.06 10.02 -16.95
C ASP A 98 -33.52 9.59 -16.85
N LYS A 99 -34.35 10.56 -16.51
CA LYS A 99 -35.80 10.43 -16.36
C LYS A 99 -36.45 11.17 -17.51
#